data_AF-A0A937FHV0-F1
#
_entry.id   AF-A0A937FHV0-F1
#
_cell.length_a   1.000
_cell.length_b   1.000
_cell.length_c   1.000
_cell.angle_alpha   90.00
_cell.angle_beta   90.00
_cell.angle_gamma   90.00
#
_symmetry.space_group_name_H-M   'P 1'
#
loop_
_entity.id
_entity.type
_entity.pdbx_description
1 polymer ?
#
loop_
_entity_poly.entity_id
_entity_poly.type
_entity_poly.pdbx_seq_one_letter_code
_entity_poly.pdbx_strand_id
1 'polypeptide(L)' 'MKTKTIQRRINLEKTLLNFLLKFLSPTNSFVIYLSQHLDKLIVKGQLRLYKKYKRKHSRRKTIPLRYTA' A
#
# COMPACT_ATOMS: atom_id res chain seq x y z
N MET A 1 -9.04 7.83 7.02
CA MET A 1 -9.02 7.62 5.54
C MET A 1 -9.54 6.24 5.15
N LYS A 2 -10.64 6.17 4.37
CA LYS A 2 -11.26 4.92 3.88
C LYS A 2 -10.25 4.12 3.03
N THR A 3 -10.08 2.82 3.25
CA THR A 3 -9.05 1.98 2.58
C THR A 3 -9.15 1.98 1.05
N LYS A 4 -10.37 2.15 0.52
CA LYS A 4 -10.63 2.24 -0.93
C LYS A 4 -9.92 3.41 -1.61
N THR A 5 -9.53 4.47 -0.89
CA THR A 5 -8.89 5.65 -1.48
C THR A 5 -7.40 5.48 -1.73
N ILE A 6 -6.69 4.68 -0.91
CA ILE A 6 -5.25 4.44 -1.08
C ILE A 6 -4.99 3.57 -2.31
N GLN A 7 -5.75 2.48 -2.47
CA GLN A 7 -5.63 1.59 -3.62
C GLN A 7 -5.89 2.32 -4.95
N ARG A 8 -6.95 3.15 -4.98
CA ARG A 8 -7.27 3.98 -6.16
C ARG A 8 -6.14 4.96 -6.48
N ARG A 9 -5.55 5.59 -5.46
CA ARG A 9 -4.44 6.53 -5.67
C ARG A 9 -3.19 5.84 -6.19
N ILE A 10 -2.86 4.64 -5.69
CA ILE A 10 -1.77 3.82 -6.23
C ILE A 10 -2.02 3.46 -7.69
N ASN A 11 -3.24 3.05 -8.05
CA ASN A 11 -3.57 2.70 -9.42
C ASN A 11 -3.47 3.91 -10.36
N LEU A 12 -3.96 5.09 -9.94
CA LEU A 12 -3.85 6.32 -10.72
C LEU A 12 -2.39 6.74 -10.93
N GLU A 13 -1.57 6.69 -9.89
CA GLU A 13 -0.15 7.03 -10.01
C GLU A 13 0.62 6.02 -10.86
N LYS A 14 0.28 4.72 -10.81
CA LYS A 14 0.82 3.72 -11.75
C LYS A 14 0.46 4.03 -13.20
N THR A 15 -0.81 4.36 -13.48
CA THR A 15 -1.24 4.69 -14.84
C THR A 15 -0.57 5.96 -15.35
N LEU A 16 -0.41 6.97 -14.48
CA LEU A 16 0.25 8.23 -14.80
C LEU A 16 1.74 8.02 -15.07
N LEU A 17 2.44 7.22 -14.26
CA LEU A 17 3.85 6.90 -14.47
C LEU A 17 4.05 6.12 -15.78
N ASN A 18 3.22 5.11 -16.05
CA ASN A 18 3.27 4.36 -17.32
C ASN A 18 2.95 5.24 -18.53
N PHE A 19 2.07 6.23 -18.38
CA PHE A 19 1.80 7.20 -19.43
C PHE A 19 3.02 8.11 -19.66
N LEU A 20 3.61 8.65 -18.59
CA LEU A 20 4.79 9.52 -18.68
C LEU A 20 5.99 8.81 -19.28
N LEU A 21 6.21 7.54 -18.96
CA LEU A 21 7.30 6.74 -19.53
C LEU A 21 7.20 6.52 -21.05
N LYS A 22 6.03 6.75 -21.66
CA LYS A 22 5.90 6.76 -23.13
C LYS A 22 6.49 8.01 -23.78
N PHE A 23 6.61 9.10 -23.02
CA PHE A 23 7.01 10.41 -23.54
C PHE A 23 8.31 10.93 -22.92
N LEU A 24 8.66 10.48 -21.72
CA LEU A 24 9.80 10.94 -20.95
C LEU A 24 10.75 9.77 -20.68
N SER A 25 12.06 10.07 -20.73
CA SER A 25 13.08 9.11 -20.32
C SER A 25 12.90 8.71 -18.85
N PRO A 26 13.10 7.42 -18.49
CA PRO A 26 13.08 6.98 -17.10
C PRO A 26 14.13 7.66 -16.21
N THR A 27 15.18 8.23 -16.80
CA THR A 27 16.20 9.01 -16.09
C THR A 27 15.81 10.47 -15.82
N ASN A 28 14.66 10.92 -16.33
CA ASN A 28 14.17 12.27 -16.05
C ASN A 28 13.88 12.42 -14.55
N SER A 29 14.40 13.48 -13.92
CA SER A 29 14.23 13.75 -12.50
C SER A 29 12.76 13.77 -12.05
N PHE A 30 11.85 14.21 -12.92
CA PHE A 30 10.41 14.18 -12.67
C PHE A 30 9.86 12.75 -12.58
N VAL A 31 10.28 11.87 -13.50
CA VAL A 31 9.86 10.45 -13.52
C VAL A 31 10.43 9.70 -12.33
N ILE A 32 11.68 9.99 -11.94
CA ILE A 32 12.32 9.44 -10.75
C ILE A 32 11.53 9.86 -9.49
N TYR A 33 11.21 11.15 -9.36
CA TYR A 33 10.43 11.66 -8.23
C TYR A 33 9.05 10.97 -8.12
N LEU A 34 8.33 10.85 -9.25
CA LEU A 34 7.04 10.18 -9.27
C LEU A 34 7.15 8.69 -8.92
N SER A 35 8.20 8.02 -9.36
CA SER A 35 8.47 6.62 -9.00
C SER A 35 8.69 6.47 -7.50
N GLN A 36 9.52 7.32 -6.90
CA GLN A 36 9.77 7.33 -5.45
C GLN A 36 8.50 7.65 -4.65
N HIS A 37 7.66 8.57 -5.14
CA HIS A 37 6.40 8.92 -4.51
C HIS A 37 5.41 7.76 -4.53
N LEU A 38 5.29 7.07 -5.67
CA LEU A 38 4.46 5.88 -5.83
C LEU A 38 4.89 4.77 -4.86
N ASP A 39 6.20 4.50 -4.75
CA ASP A 39 6.74 3.51 -3.81
C ASP A 39 6.37 3.83 -2.36
N LYS A 40 6.47 5.10 -1.96
CA LYS A 40 6.09 5.53 -0.61
C LYS A 40 4.61 5.28 -0.32
N LEU A 41 3.74 5.45 -1.31
CA LEU A 41 2.30 5.14 -1.17
C LEU A 41 2.05 3.63 -1.07
N ILE A 42 2.77 2.82 -1.83
CA ILE A 42 2.68 1.36 -1.78
C ILE A 42 3.08 0.85 -0.40
N VAL A 43 4.24 1.29 0.13
CA VAL A 43 4.72 0.90 1.46
C VAL A 43 3.71 1.29 2.56
N LYS A 44 3.13 2.49 2.49
CA LYS A 44 2.06 2.92 3.41
C LYS A 44 0.83 2.00 3.32
N GLY A 45 0.44 1.60 2.12
CA GLY A 45 -0.66 0.66 1.88
C GLY A 45 -0.39 -0.71 2.49
N GLN A 46 0.78 -1.28 2.21
CA GLN A 46 1.23 -2.57 2.74
C GLN A 46 1.32 -2.57 4.27
N LEU A 47 1.94 -1.54 4.86
CA LEU A 47 2.05 -1.40 6.31
C LEU A 47 0.66 -1.37 6.98
N ARG A 48 -0.32 -0.73 6.34
CA ARG A 48 -1.70 -0.70 6.85
C ARG A 48 -2.36 -2.07 6.77
N LEU A 49 -2.18 -2.81 5.67
CA LEU A 49 -2.66 -4.19 5.55
C LEU A 49 -2.03 -5.09 6.61
N TYR A 50 -0.73 -4.97 6.82
CA TYR A 50 0.00 -5.68 7.87
C TYR A 50 -0.53 -5.36 9.27
N LYS A 51 -0.71 -4.07 9.60
CA LYS A 51 -1.31 -3.65 10.89
C LYS A 51 -2.72 -4.22 11.06
N LYS A 52 -3.54 -4.24 10.01
CA LYS A 52 -4.89 -4.83 10.03
C LYS A 52 -4.84 -6.34 10.28
N TYR A 53 -3.95 -7.05 9.59
CA TYR A 53 -3.70 -8.48 9.78
C TYR A 53 -3.26 -8.79 11.20
N LYS A 54 -2.24 -8.08 11.71
CA LYS A 54 -1.71 -8.23 13.08
C LYS A 54 -2.80 -8.04 14.12
N ARG A 55 -3.61 -6.97 14.02
CA ARG A 55 -4.75 -6.73 14.93
C ARG A 55 -5.77 -7.88 14.92
N LYS A 56 -6.09 -8.43 13.74
CA LYS A 56 -7.02 -9.57 13.61
C LYS A 56 -6.46 -10.84 14.27
N HIS A 57 -5.15 -11.10 14.11
CA HIS A 57 -4.50 -12.27 14.69
C HIS A 57 -4.25 -12.15 16.20
N SER A 58 -3.87 -10.96 16.69
CA SER A 58 -3.74 -10.73 18.13
C SER A 58 -5.07 -10.90 18.87
N ARG A 59 -6.20 -10.45 18.29
CA ARG A 59 -7.54 -10.68 18.86
C ARG A 59 -7.94 -12.15 18.92
N ARG A 60 -7.49 -12.98 17.97
CA ARG A 60 -7.74 -14.44 17.99
C ARG A 60 -6.94 -15.16 19.07
N LYS A 61 -5.75 -14.66 19.43
CA LYS A 61 -4.95 -15.21 20.55
C LYS A 61 -5.52 -14.87 21.93
N THR A 62 -6.44 -13.91 22.03
CA THR A 62 -7.12 -13.51 23.28
C THR A 62 -8.48 -14.20 23.47
N ILE A 63 -8.69 -15.37 22.87
CA ILE A 63 -9.71 -16.31 23.35
C ILE A 63 -8.96 -17.22 24.33
N PRO A 64 -9.10 -17.04 25.65
CA PRO A 64 -8.54 -18.01 26.58
C PRO A 64 -9.21 -19.35 26.29
N LEU A 65 -8.40 -20.40 26.09
CA LEU A 65 -8.84 -21.79 26.09
C LEU A 65 -9.40 -22.13 27.48
N ARG A 66 -10.61 -21.65 27.78
CA ARG A 66 -11.35 -21.94 29.02
C ARG A 66 -12.41 -23.02 28.84
N TYR A 67 -12.41 -23.71 27.71
CA TYR A 67 -13.34 -24.81 27.44
C TYR A 67 -12.64 -25.90 26.60
N THR A 68 -11.71 -26.62 27.23
CA THR A 68 -11.45 -28.01 26.87
C THR A 68 -11.70 -28.79 28.14
N ALA A 69 -12.84 -29.48 28.14
CA ALA A 69 -13.34 -30.33 29.21
C ALA A 69 -12.42 -31.52 29.48
#